data_AF-A0A7Z7N709-F1
#
_entry.id   AF-A0A7Z7N709-F1
#
_cell.length_a   1.000
_cell.length_b   1.000
_cell.length_c   1.000
_cell.angle_alpha   90.00
_cell.angle_beta   90.00
_cell.angle_gamma   90.00
#
_symmetry.space_group_name_H-M   'P 1'
#
loop_
_entity.id
_entity.type
_entity.pdbx_description
1 polymer ?
#
loop_
_entity_poly.entity_id
_entity_poly.type
_entity_poly.pdbx_seq_one_letter_code
_entity_poly.pdbx_strand_id
1 'polypeptide(L)' 'MVVFMAVAHGETVQCAITRDALEEHFWTPVGAPDARLLKAYMDGRKRIAAAVERKMLRDKRAPIVLHASDFSH' A
#
# COMPACT_ATOMS: atom_id res chain seq x y z
N MET A 1 -5.90 8.24 0.53
CA MET A 1 -5.14 7.12 -0.05
C MET A 1 -3.81 7.65 -0.55
N VAL A 2 -2.79 6.81 -0.72
CA VAL A 2 -1.50 7.22 -1.29
C VAL A 2 -1.27 6.43 -2.58
N VAL A 3 -0.95 7.14 -3.67
CA VAL A 3 -0.60 6.55 -4.97
C VAL A 3 0.91 6.60 -5.13
N PHE A 4 1.51 5.51 -5.61
CA PHE A 4 2.95 5.38 -5.77
C PHE A 4 3.31 4.41 -6.89
N MET A 5 4.52 4.53 -7.42
CA MET A 5 5.09 3.54 -8.33
C MET A 5 5.92 2.53 -7.53
N ALA A 6 5.77 1.25 -7.87
CA ALA A 6 6.60 0.18 -7.33
C ALA A 6 7.12 -0.69 -8.47
N VAL A 7 8.30 -1.28 -8.27
CA VAL A 7 8.80 -2.35 -9.15
C VAL A 7 8.36 -3.67 -8.54
N ALA A 8 7.58 -4.43 -9.27
CA ALA A 8 7.15 -5.76 -8.88
C ALA A 8 7.30 -6.70 -10.09
N HIS A 9 7.92 -7.86 -9.88
CA HIS A 9 8.32 -8.79 -10.95
C HIS A 9 9.10 -8.15 -12.13
N GLY A 10 9.91 -7.13 -11.84
CA GLY A 10 10.68 -6.43 -12.88
C GLY A 10 9.88 -5.43 -13.71
N GLU A 11 8.58 -5.26 -13.42
CA GLU A 11 7.72 -4.28 -14.06
C GLU A 11 7.44 -3.10 -13.12
N THR A 12 7.46 -1.90 -13.68
CA THR A 12 7.06 -0.69 -12.95
C THR A 12 5.54 -0.57 -13.02
N VAL A 13 4.88 -0.75 -11.88
CA VAL A 13 3.41 -0.76 -11.77
C VAL A 13 2.91 0.39 -10.91
N GLN A 14 1.80 1.01 -11.33
CA GLN A 14 1.10 1.99 -10.52
C GLN A 14 0.33 1.27 -9.41
N CYS A 15 0.62 1.67 -8.18
CA CYS A 15 0.01 1.13 -6.98
C CYS A 15 -0.74 2.21 -6.21
N ALA A 16 -1.76 1.81 -5.47
CA ALA A 16 -2.40 2.64 -4.47
C ALA A 16 -2.52 1.86 -3.17
N ILE A 17 -2.36 2.54 -2.04
CA ILE A 17 -2.76 2.03 -0.72
C ILE A 17 -3.90 2.88 -0.19
N THR A 18 -4.98 2.21 0.21
CA THR A 18 -6.18 2.88 0.68
C THR A 18 -5.96 3.52 2.06
N ARG A 19 -6.86 4.44 2.43
CA ARG A 19 -6.73 5.21 3.68
C ARG A 19 -6.95 4.29 4.89
N ASP A 20 -7.99 3.48 4.87
CA ASP A 20 -8.31 2.42 5.82
C ASP A 20 -7.10 1.50 6.09
N ALA A 21 -6.39 1.06 5.04
CA ALA A 21 -5.19 0.24 5.22
C ALA A 21 -4.10 0.95 6.03
N LEU A 22 -3.86 2.25 5.77
CA LEU A 22 -2.89 3.06 6.50
C LEU A 22 -3.34 3.34 7.94
N GLU A 23 -4.64 3.54 8.15
CA GLU A 23 -5.22 3.81 9.45
C GLU A 23 -5.18 2.56 10.36
N GLU A 24 -5.52 1.39 9.83
CA GLU A 24 -5.58 0.14 10.58
C GLU A 24 -4.21 -0.51 10.83
N HIS A 25 -3.29 -0.45 9.86
CA HIS A 25 -2.06 -1.26 9.92
C HIS A 25 -0.75 -0.46 10.03
N PHE A 26 -0.80 0.86 9.90
CA PHE A 26 0.38 1.74 9.87
C PHE A 26 0.31 2.88 10.89
N TRP A 27 -0.40 2.67 11.99
CA TRP A 27 -0.54 3.63 13.10
C TRP A 27 -0.95 5.04 12.66
N THR A 28 -1.84 5.13 11.68
CA THR A 28 -2.40 6.41 11.26
C THR A 28 -3.74 6.65 11.97
N PRO A 29 -3.93 7.77 12.69
CA PRO A 29 -5.23 8.10 13.25
C PRO A 29 -6.30 8.21 12.15
N VAL A 30 -7.52 7.79 12.47
CA VAL A 30 -8.68 7.94 11.57
C VAL A 30 -8.84 9.42 11.20
N GLY A 31 -8.97 9.70 9.90
CA GLY A 31 -9.13 11.06 9.40
C GLY A 31 -7.85 11.90 9.43
N ALA A 32 -6.68 11.28 9.57
CA ALA A 32 -5.42 12.00 9.55
C ALA A 32 -5.22 12.77 8.22
N PRO A 33 -4.57 13.95 8.26
CA PRO A 33 -4.29 14.73 7.06
C PRO A 33 -3.31 13.98 6.13
N ASP A 34 -3.29 14.37 4.85
CA ASP A 34 -2.50 13.69 3.82
C ASP A 34 -1.00 13.62 4.13
N ALA A 35 -0.45 14.65 4.79
CA ALA A 35 0.95 14.63 5.25
C ALA A 35 1.24 13.44 6.18
N ARG A 36 0.28 13.05 7.02
CA ARG A 36 0.41 11.93 7.94
C ARG A 36 0.23 10.59 7.26
N LEU A 37 -0.67 10.50 6.27
CA LEU A 37 -0.78 9.33 5.40
C LEU A 37 0.52 9.09 4.62
N LEU A 38 1.11 10.16 4.07
CA LEU A 38 2.37 10.07 3.34
C LEU A 38 3.50 9.61 4.25
N LYS A 39 3.56 10.14 5.49
CA LYS A 39 4.52 9.69 6.50
C LYS A 39 4.34 8.20 6.82
N ALA A 40 3.11 7.73 7.04
CA ALA A 40 2.83 6.33 7.32
C ALA A 40 3.21 5.41 6.14
N TYR A 41 2.96 5.84 4.91
CA TYR A 41 3.45 5.16 3.71
C TYR A 41 4.99 5.07 3.68
N MET A 42 5.69 6.17 3.98
CA MET A 42 7.16 6.21 4.01
C MET A 42 7.72 5.29 5.11
N ASP A 43 7.16 5.35 6.31
CA ASP A 43 7.57 4.52 7.46
C ASP A 43 7.26 3.03 7.20
N GLY A 44 6.18 2.74 6.47
CA GLY A 44 5.68 1.40 6.17
C GLY A 44 6.21 0.75 4.89
N ARG A 45 7.10 1.42 4.15
CA ARG A 45 7.41 1.11 2.74
C ARG A 45 7.79 -0.35 2.47
N LYS A 46 8.54 -0.98 3.38
CA LYS A 46 8.95 -2.39 3.28
C LYS A 46 7.76 -3.36 3.34
N ARG A 47 6.84 -3.16 4.29
CA ARG A 47 5.63 -4.00 4.42
C ARG A 47 4.69 -3.80 3.24
N ILE A 48 4.57 -2.56 2.78
CA ILE A 48 3.76 -2.20 1.61
C ILE A 48 4.31 -2.87 0.35
N ALA A 49 5.62 -2.82 0.10
CA ALA A 49 6.25 -3.48 -1.03
C ALA A 49 5.99 -5.00 -1.03
N ALA A 50 6.16 -5.65 0.13
CA ALA A 50 5.85 -7.08 0.27
C ALA A 50 4.36 -7.40 0.01
N ALA A 51 3.44 -6.48 0.32
CA ALA A 51 2.02 -6.65 -0.02
C ALA A 51 1.79 -6.48 -1.53
N VAL A 52 2.43 -5.52 -2.19
CA VAL A 52 2.39 -5.37 -3.66
C VAL A 52 2.87 -6.63 -4.35
N GLU A 53 4.04 -7.17 -3.96
CA GLU A 53 4.60 -8.39 -4.56
C GLU A 53 3.67 -9.59 -4.38
N ARG A 54 3.15 -9.80 -3.16
CA ARG A 54 2.20 -10.89 -2.88
C ARG A 54 0.91 -10.75 -3.68
N LYS A 55 0.40 -9.53 -3.84
CA LYS A 55 -0.84 -9.29 -4.58
C LYS A 55 -0.62 -9.49 -6.08
N MET A 56 0.50 -9.04 -6.64
CA MET A 56 0.84 -9.25 -8.05
C MET A 56 1.04 -10.74 -8.40
N LEU A 57 1.60 -11.52 -7.47
CA LEU A 57 1.71 -12.97 -7.61
C LEU A 57 0.34 -13.67 -7.74
N ARG A 58 -0.68 -13.17 -7.02
CA ARG A 58 -2.04 -13.73 -7.04
C ARG A 58 -2.85 -13.19 -8.21
N ASP A 59 -2.83 -11.88 -8.39
CA ASP A 59 -3.57 -11.14 -9.39
C ASP A 59 -2.57 -10.42 -10.31
N LYS A 60 -2.29 -11.00 -11.48
CA LYS A 60 -1.43 -10.40 -12.52
C LYS A 60 -2.08 -9.18 -13.22
N ARG A 61 -2.91 -8.41 -12.52
CA ARG A 61 -3.61 -7.24 -13.06
C ARG A 61 -3.12 -5.95 -12.40
N ALA A 62 -2.68 -5.03 -13.24
CA ALA A 62 -2.49 -3.63 -12.87
C ALA A 62 -3.79 -2.84 -13.15
N PRO A 63 -4.09 -1.77 -12.39
CA PRO A 63 -3.33 -1.22 -11.26
C PRO A 63 -3.53 -2.01 -9.95
N ILE A 64 -2.52 -2.02 -9.08
CA ILE A 64 -2.56 -2.73 -7.79
C ILE A 64 -3.12 -1.80 -6.72
N VAL A 65 -4.22 -2.20 -6.09
CA VAL A 65 -4.80 -1.47 -4.94
C VAL A 65 -4.68 -2.34 -3.68
N LEU A 66 -3.98 -1.81 -2.68
CA LEU A 66 -3.80 -2.42 -1.37
C LEU A 66 -4.87 -1.92 -0.40
N HIS A 67 -5.64 -2.86 0.11
CA HIS A 67 -6.67 -2.69 1.13
C HIS A 67 -6.18 -3.22 2.48
N ALA A 68 -6.90 -2.91 3.56
CA ALA A 68 -6.57 -3.43 4.90
C ALA A 68 -6.49 -4.98 4.93
N SER A 69 -7.34 -5.66 4.15
CA SER A 69 -7.31 -7.12 4.01
C SER A 69 -5.99 -7.68 3.47
N ASP A 70 -5.20 -6.90 2.72
CA ASP A 70 -3.90 -7.34 2.18
C ASP A 70 -2.80 -7.40 3.29
N PHE A 71 -3.09 -6.87 4.48
CA PHE A 71 -2.22 -6.85 5.65
C PHE A 71 -2.74 -7.67 6.83
N SER A 72 -3.96 -8.21 6.72
CA SER A 72 -4.56 -9.11 7.68
C SER A 72 -4.09 -10.54 7.35
N HIS A 73 -3.22 -11.09 8.21
CA HIS A 73 -2.60 -12.41 8.03
C HIS A 73 -2.83 -13.26 9.27
#